data_AF-A0AAJ2IC12-F1
#
_entry.id   AF-A0AAJ2IC12-F1
#
_cell.length_a   1.000
_cell.length_b   1.000
_cell.length_c   1.000
_cell.angle_alpha   90.00
_cell.angle_beta   90.00
_cell.angle_gamma   90.00
#
_symmetry.space_group_name_H-M   'P 1'
#
loop_
_entity.id
_entity.type
_entity.pdbx_description
1 polymer ?
#
loop_
_entity_poly.entity_id
_entity_poly.type
_entity_poly.pdbx_seq_one_letter_code
_entity_poly.pdbx_strand_id
1 'polypeptide(L)'
;MTDVRGAGARPSASAPAGFATAIAMAEAAADRNPLWWNQIRINADDSLDAAFCTSSLLGALLQSAAHRLGVPAADVWAHVRRTGELPL
;
A
#
# COMPACT_ATOMS: atom_id res chain seq x y z
N MET A 1 25.83 -29.08 28.03
CA MET A 1 25.07 -29.69 26.92
C MET A 1 24.37 -28.55 26.20
N THR A 2 24.64 -28.45 24.90
CA THR A 2 24.53 -27.27 24.04
C THR A 2 23.12 -26.78 23.74
N ASP A 3 23.06 -25.47 23.52
CA ASP A 3 22.06 -24.61 22.88
C ASP A 3 21.16 -25.30 21.83
N VAL A 4 19.84 -25.16 21.97
CA VAL A 4 18.95 -24.93 20.83
C VAL A 4 18.02 -23.78 21.23
N ARG A 5 18.49 -22.56 21.01
CA ARG A 5 17.63 -21.41 20.74
C ARG A 5 16.73 -21.79 19.57
N GLY A 6 15.49 -22.16 19.89
CA GLY A 6 14.43 -22.18 18.91
C GLY A 6 14.38 -20.79 18.28
N ALA A 7 14.88 -20.69 17.05
CA ALA A 7 14.74 -19.52 16.23
C ALA A 7 13.24 -19.25 16.16
N GLY A 8 12.79 -18.21 16.87
CA GLY A 8 11.46 -17.68 16.74
C GLY A 8 11.30 -17.22 15.30
N ALA A 9 10.80 -18.11 14.45
CA ALA A 9 10.17 -17.73 13.22
C ALA A 9 9.11 -16.71 13.64
N ARG A 10 9.39 -15.42 13.41
CA ARG A 10 8.37 -14.38 13.53
C ARG A 10 7.18 -14.95 12.76
N PRO A 11 5.97 -15.03 13.35
CA PRO A 11 4.82 -15.40 12.56
C PRO A 11 4.85 -14.49 11.34
N SER A 12 4.97 -15.07 10.13
CA SER A 12 4.79 -14.32 8.90
C SER A 12 3.46 -13.62 9.08
N ALA A 13 3.53 -12.32 9.34
CA ALA A 13 2.34 -11.57 9.67
C ALA A 13 1.40 -11.76 8.48
N SER A 14 0.26 -12.40 8.70
CA SER A 14 -0.77 -12.46 7.68
C SER A 14 -1.00 -11.02 7.24
N ALA A 15 -1.06 -10.80 5.93
CA ALA A 15 -1.38 -9.47 5.42
C ALA A 15 -2.69 -9.00 6.09
N PRO A 16 -2.80 -7.70 6.43
CA PRO A 16 -4.03 -7.17 7.00
C PRO A 16 -5.21 -7.43 6.06
N ALA A 17 -6.42 -7.56 6.61
CA ALA A 17 -7.64 -7.62 5.83
C ALA A 17 -7.68 -6.46 4.82
N GLY A 18 -8.24 -6.66 3.63
CA GLY A 18 -8.25 -5.62 2.59
C GLY A 18 -6.92 -5.42 1.85
N PHE A 19 -5.80 -6.02 2.28
CA PHE A 19 -4.52 -5.82 1.61
C PHE A 19 -4.55 -6.34 0.17
N ALA A 20 -5.02 -7.58 -0.04
CA ALA A 20 -5.11 -8.17 -1.38
C ALA A 20 -6.05 -7.36 -2.29
N THR A 21 -7.18 -6.92 -1.75
CA THR A 21 -8.12 -6.03 -2.45
C THR A 21 -7.45 -4.71 -2.85
N ALA A 22 -6.71 -4.07 -1.94
CA ALA A 22 -5.99 -2.83 -2.22
C ALA A 22 -4.93 -2.99 -3.31
N ILE A 23 -4.19 -4.11 -3.33
CA ILE A 23 -3.23 -4.42 -4.39
C ILE A 23 -3.93 -4.64 -5.73
N ALA A 24 -5.00 -5.45 -5.77
CA ALA A 24 -5.76 -5.68 -7.00
C ALA A 24 -6.35 -4.37 -7.57
N MET A 25 -6.81 -3.46 -6.71
CA MET A 25 -7.25 -2.13 -7.13
C MET A 25 -6.11 -1.30 -7.73
N ALA A 26 -4.91 -1.36 -7.13
CA ALA A 26 -3.73 -0.67 -7.65
C ALA A 26 -3.28 -1.24 -9.01
N GLU A 27 -3.36 -2.55 -9.21
CA GLU A 27 -3.10 -3.20 -10.50
C GLU A 27 -4.11 -2.74 -11.56
N ALA A 28 -5.41 -2.73 -11.24
CA ALA A 28 -6.44 -2.23 -12.14
C ALA A 28 -6.25 -0.75 -12.52
N ALA A 29 -5.75 0.06 -11.57
CA ALA A 29 -5.37 1.44 -11.82
C ALA A 29 -4.18 1.55 -12.79
N ALA A 30 -3.15 0.73 -12.58
CA ALA A 30 -1.96 0.70 -13.43
C ALA A 30 -2.28 0.31 -14.88
N ASP A 31 -3.18 -0.65 -15.06
CA ASP A 31 -3.67 -1.10 -16.37
C ASP A 31 -4.68 -0.12 -17.02
N ARG A 32 -5.01 0.98 -16.33
CA ARG A 32 -6.03 1.96 -16.76
C ARG A 32 -7.36 1.29 -17.10
N ASN A 33 -7.75 0.28 -16.31
CA ASN A 33 -8.96 -0.51 -16.54
C ASN A 33 -10.06 -0.15 -15.51
N PRO A 34 -10.90 0.86 -15.79
CA PRO A 34 -11.93 1.30 -14.86
C PRO A 34 -13.06 0.28 -14.66
N LEU A 35 -13.27 -0.64 -15.61
CA LEU A 35 -14.25 -1.73 -15.45
C LEU A 35 -13.77 -2.72 -14.41
N TRP A 36 -12.51 -3.16 -14.50
CA TRP A 36 -11.92 -4.08 -13.53
C TRP A 36 -11.84 -3.45 -12.14
N TRP A 37 -11.42 -2.18 -12.05
CA TRP A 37 -11.46 -1.45 -10.78
C TRP A 37 -12.86 -1.48 -10.16
N ASN A 38 -13.89 -1.10 -10.93
CA ASN A 38 -15.26 -1.08 -10.42
C ASN A 38 -15.76 -2.46 -10.01
N GLN A 39 -15.38 -3.52 -10.73
CA GLN A 39 -15.69 -4.89 -10.34
C GLN A 39 -15.08 -5.25 -8.99
N ILE A 40 -13.80 -4.94 -8.77
CA ILE A 40 -13.16 -5.18 -7.46
C ILE A 40 -13.89 -4.38 -6.37
N ARG A 41 -14.09 -3.08 -6.59
CA ARG A 41 -14.73 -2.18 -5.61
C ARG A 41 -16.16 -2.61 -5.23
N ILE A 42 -16.96 -3.07 -6.19
CA ILE A 42 -18.36 -3.48 -5.95
C ILE A 42 -18.43 -4.82 -5.23
N ASN A 43 -17.53 -5.75 -5.54
CA ASN A 43 -17.55 -7.11 -4.99
C ASN A 43 -16.64 -7.28 -3.75
N ALA A 44 -15.97 -6.23 -3.30
CA ALA A 44 -15.11 -6.28 -2.12
C ALA A 44 -15.96 -6.27 -0.84
N ASP A 45 -16.04 -7.44 -0.19
CA ASP A 45 -16.64 -7.59 1.14
C ASP A 45 -15.85 -6.80 2.22
N ASP A 46 -14.58 -6.51 1.95
CA ASP A 46 -13.63 -5.84 2.84
C ASP A 46 -13.31 -4.40 2.40
N SER A 47 -14.25 -3.71 1.75
CA SER A 47 -14.04 -2.38 1.15
C SER A 47 -13.47 -1.31 2.11
N LEU A 48 -13.87 -1.33 3.39
CA LEU A 48 -13.35 -0.41 4.41
C LEU A 48 -11.89 -0.75 4.75
N ASP A 49 -11.57 -2.03 4.93
CA ASP A 49 -10.22 -2.51 5.22
C ASP A 49 -9.29 -2.26 4.01
N ALA A 50 -9.80 -2.41 2.79
CA ALA A 50 -9.08 -2.11 1.56
C ALA A 50 -8.77 -0.61 1.43
N ALA A 51 -9.71 0.27 1.81
CA ALA A 51 -9.49 1.72 1.84
C ALA A 51 -8.42 2.11 2.89
N PHE A 52 -8.46 1.46 4.06
CA PHE A 52 -7.44 1.63 5.09
C PHE A 52 -6.06 1.15 4.62
N CYS A 53 -5.98 -0.04 4.04
CA CYS A 53 -4.74 -0.58 3.46
C CYS A 53 -4.19 0.34 2.36
N THR A 54 -5.04 0.81 1.45
CA THR A 54 -4.63 1.74 0.39
C THR A 54 -4.05 3.02 0.95
N SER A 55 -4.70 3.62 1.96
CA SER A 55 -4.23 4.84 2.60
C SER A 55 -2.90 4.64 3.33
N SER A 56 -2.73 3.49 3.99
CA SER A 56 -1.51 3.12 4.70
C SER A 56 -0.34 2.90 3.74
N LEU A 57 -0.57 2.19 2.63
CA LEU A 57 0.41 1.97 1.57
C LEU A 57 0.84 3.29 0.92
N LEU A 58 -0.12 4.16 0.60
CA LEU A 58 0.19 5.49 0.08
C LEU A 58 1.04 6.29 1.07
N GLY A 59 0.70 6.27 2.36
CA GLY A 59 1.50 6.91 3.40
C GLY A 59 2.95 6.41 3.44
N ALA A 60 3.15 5.10 3.36
CA ALA A 60 4.47 4.49 3.33
C ALA A 60 5.28 4.88 2.07
N LEU A 61 4.63 4.93 0.90
CA LEU A 61 5.25 5.38 -0.35
C LEU A 61 5.70 6.85 -0.28
N LEU A 62 4.83 7.73 0.24
CA LEU A 62 5.14 9.14 0.41
C LEU A 62 6.31 9.35 1.39
N GLN A 63 6.31 8.64 2.52
CA GLN A 63 7.41 8.68 3.50
C GLN A 63 8.72 8.18 2.89
N SER A 64 8.69 7.09 2.13
CA SER A 64 9.88 6.56 1.46
C SER A 64 10.44 7.55 0.44
N ALA A 65 9.60 8.18 -0.37
CA ALA A 65 10.04 9.19 -1.34
C ALA A 65 10.61 10.43 -0.63
N ALA A 66 9.94 10.92 0.40
CA ALA A 66 10.38 12.04 1.22
C ALA A 66 11.78 11.81 1.82
N HIS A 67 12.01 10.62 2.36
CA HIS A 67 13.31 10.22 2.89
C HIS A 67 14.42 10.25 1.82
N ARG A 68 14.16 9.73 0.61
CA ARG A 68 15.14 9.73 -0.48
C ARG A 68 15.47 11.14 -0.98
N LEU A 69 14.48 12.02 -1.01
CA LEU A 69 14.60 13.39 -1.51
C LEU A 69 15.10 14.39 -0.46
N GLY A 70 15.10 14.01 0.83
CA GLY A 70 15.48 14.90 1.93
C GLY A 70 14.47 16.03 2.17
N VAL A 71 13.18 15.79 1.87
CA VAL A 71 12.10 16.79 1.98
C VAL A 71 10.97 16.30 2.89
N PRO A 72 10.09 17.18 3.39
CA PRO A 72 8.88 16.79 4.10
C PRO A 72 7.93 15.91 3.25
N ALA A 73 7.32 14.90 3.85
CA ALA A 73 6.32 14.05 3.17
C ALA A 73 5.08 14.84 2.71
N ALA A 74 4.76 15.94 3.39
CA ALA A 74 3.70 16.86 2.98
C ALA A 74 3.98 17.50 1.60
N ASP A 75 5.25 17.78 1.29
CA ASP A 75 5.64 18.38 0.01
C ASP A 75 5.58 17.35 -1.11
N VAL A 76 5.97 16.10 -0.84
CA VAL A 76 5.77 14.97 -1.76
C VAL A 76 4.29 14.78 -2.06
N TRP A 77 3.43 14.81 -1.03
CA TRP A 77 1.99 14.72 -1.21
C TRP A 77 1.42 15.88 -2.04
N ALA A 78 1.89 17.10 -1.78
CA ALA A 78 1.49 18.28 -2.55
C ALA A 78 1.92 18.17 -4.02
N HIS A 79 3.08 17.58 -4.30
CA HIS A 79 3.52 17.27 -5.66
C HIS A 79 2.59 16.26 -6.34
N VAL A 80 2.38 15.09 -5.71
CA VAL A 80 1.52 14.01 -6.25
C VAL A 80 0.11 14.53 -6.54
N ARG A 81 -0.48 15.34 -5.65
CA ARG A 81 -1.82 15.92 -5.91
C ARG A 81 -1.87 16.88 -7.09
N ARG A 82 -0.75 17.50 -7.45
CA ARG A 82 -0.66 18.46 -8.54
C ARG A 82 -0.38 17.77 -9.88
N THR A 83 0.47 16.74 -9.87
CA THR A 83 0.98 16.09 -11.08
C THR A 83 0.36 14.73 -11.36
N GLY A 84 -0.17 14.07 -10.34
CA GLY A 84 -0.57 12.65 -10.38
C GLY A 84 0.61 11.69 -10.32
N GLU A 85 1.84 12.18 -10.14
CA GLU A 85 3.07 11.39 -10.25
C GLU A 85 3.85 11.39 -8.94
N LEU A 86 4.46 10.25 -8.60
CA LEU A 86 5.43 10.17 -7.51
C LEU A 86 6.76 10.77 -7.98
N PRO A 87 7.38 11.68 -7.21
CA PRO A 87 8.73 12.14 -7.50
C PRO A 87 9.69 10.98 -7.18
N LEU A 88 10.22 10.35 -8.23
CA LEU A 88 11.12 9.19 -8.15
C LEU A 88 12.55 9.60 -7.84
#